data_AF-A0A9L0JXJ8-F1
#
_entry.id   AF-A0A9L0JXJ8-F1
#
_cell.length_a   1.000
_cell.length_b   1.000
_cell.length_c   1.000
_cell.angle_alpha   90.00
_cell.angle_beta   90.00
_cell.angle_gamma   90.00
#
_symmetry.space_group_name_H-M   'P 1'
#
loop_
_entity.id
_entity.type
_entity.pdbx_description
1 polymer ?
#
loop_
_entity_poly.entity_id
_entity_poly.type
_entity_poly.pdbx_seq_one_letter_code
_entity_poly.pdbx_strand_id
1 'polypeptide(L)'
;MTLGKEGSKSNISVYMTLNQKKSDSSSASVCSIDSTDELKSSNSECSSSESFDFPPGSMHAPSTSSTSSSSKEEKKLSNSLKMKVFSKNVSKCVTPDGRTICVGDIVWAKIYGFLWWPARILTITVTWKDNGLLVRQEARISWFGSPTTSFLALSQLSPFLENFQSCFNKKRKSLYRKAITEAAKAAKQLTPEVRALLTPFET
;
A
#
# COMPACT_ATOMS: atom_id res chain seq x y z
N MET A 1 -13.02 76.22 7.08
CA MET A 1 -13.39 75.79 8.43
C MET A 1 -13.52 74.26 8.38
N THR A 2 -12.59 73.48 8.92
CA THR A 2 -12.51 73.06 10.35
C THR A 2 -13.78 72.31 10.78
N LEU A 3 -13.76 71.15 11.43
CA LEU A 3 -12.70 70.32 12.04
C LEU A 3 -13.31 68.89 12.13
N GLY A 4 -12.55 67.80 12.02
CA GLY A 4 -11.99 67.17 13.21
C GLY A 4 -12.11 65.64 13.15
N LYS A 5 -11.14 64.96 13.75
CA LYS A 5 -11.09 63.50 13.88
C LYS A 5 -11.97 63.06 15.06
N GLU A 6 -12.47 61.83 15.04
CA GLU A 6 -12.25 60.95 16.20
C GLU A 6 -12.18 59.47 15.78
N GLY A 7 -11.12 58.78 16.21
CA GLY A 7 -10.95 57.35 15.97
C GLY A 7 -11.39 56.57 17.20
N SER A 8 -12.51 55.84 17.08
CA SER A 8 -13.02 55.03 18.19
C SER A 8 -12.12 53.84 18.48
N LYS A 9 -11.45 53.87 19.63
CA LYS A 9 -10.63 52.76 20.15
C LYS A 9 -11.52 51.77 20.90
N SER A 10 -11.99 50.72 20.24
CA SER A 10 -12.62 49.59 20.94
C SER A 10 -11.55 48.66 21.54
N ASN A 11 -11.49 48.61 22.87
CA ASN A 11 -10.53 47.79 23.60
C ASN A 11 -10.92 46.30 23.49
N ILE A 12 -9.98 45.46 23.06
CA ILE A 12 -10.15 44.00 23.05
C ILE A 12 -9.92 43.48 24.47
N SER A 13 -11.02 43.15 25.16
CA SER A 13 -10.98 42.42 26.44
C SER A 13 -10.99 40.92 26.18
N VAL A 14 -9.87 40.24 26.44
CA VAL A 14 -9.77 38.77 26.30
C VAL A 14 -10.03 38.12 27.66
N TYR A 15 -11.22 37.55 27.83
CA TYR A 15 -11.58 36.78 29.03
C TYR A 15 -10.95 35.38 28.93
N MET A 16 -9.86 35.15 29.65
CA MET A 16 -9.28 33.80 29.80
C MET A 16 -10.00 33.03 30.91
N THR A 17 -11.03 32.26 30.54
CA THR A 17 -11.74 31.39 31.50
C THR A 17 -10.90 30.18 31.85
N LEU A 18 -10.04 30.32 32.87
CA LEU A 18 -9.23 29.25 33.43
C LEU A 18 -10.11 28.27 34.23
N ASN A 19 -10.53 27.18 33.60
CA ASN A 19 -11.18 26.07 34.29
C ASN A 19 -10.16 25.28 35.13
N GLN A 20 -9.90 25.74 36.35
CA GLN A 20 -9.28 24.89 37.37
C GLN A 20 -10.28 23.84 37.82
N LYS A 21 -9.99 22.55 37.60
CA LYS A 21 -10.60 21.47 38.37
C LYS A 21 -9.51 20.63 39.03
N LYS A 22 -9.74 20.37 40.32
CA LYS A 22 -8.78 19.84 41.28
C LYS A 22 -8.42 18.36 41.06
N SER A 23 -7.32 18.01 41.71
CA SER A 23 -6.59 16.75 41.75
C SER A 23 -7.34 15.56 42.40
N ASP A 24 -6.59 14.45 42.48
CA ASP A 24 -6.66 13.37 43.47
C ASP A 24 -7.66 12.23 43.24
N SER A 25 -7.14 11.12 42.70
CA SER A 25 -7.04 9.88 43.48
C SER A 25 -6.04 8.90 42.84
N SER A 26 -5.04 8.49 43.61
CA SER A 26 -4.22 7.31 43.33
C SER A 26 -4.74 6.15 44.16
N SER A 27 -4.95 4.99 43.55
CA SER A 27 -5.21 3.74 44.27
C SER A 27 -4.51 2.59 43.55
N ALA A 28 -3.36 2.17 44.08
CA ALA A 28 -2.74 0.92 43.67
C ALA A 28 -3.56 -0.26 44.21
N SER A 29 -3.70 -1.32 43.41
CA SER A 29 -4.19 -2.61 43.88
C SER A 29 -3.38 -3.75 43.23
N VAL A 30 -2.53 -4.36 44.04
CA VAL A 30 -2.08 -5.75 43.95
C VAL A 30 -2.98 -6.57 44.91
N CYS A 31 -3.17 -7.90 44.84
CA CYS A 31 -2.64 -8.97 43.97
C CYS A 31 -3.83 -9.60 43.16
N SER A 32 -4.03 -10.91 42.87
CA SER A 32 -3.32 -12.19 43.12
C SER A 32 -3.92 -13.34 42.26
N ILE A 33 -3.22 -14.49 42.20
CA ILE A 33 -3.72 -15.91 42.04
C ILE A 33 -4.59 -16.19 40.78
N ASP A 34 -4.02 -16.76 39.72
CA ASP A 34 -3.81 -18.21 39.45
C ASP A 34 -5.07 -18.96 38.96
N SER A 35 -4.94 -19.59 37.79
CA SER A 35 -5.77 -20.70 37.34
C SER A 35 -5.03 -21.43 36.23
N THR A 36 -4.32 -22.50 36.58
CA THR A 36 -3.77 -23.46 35.61
C THR A 36 -4.88 -24.31 35.02
N ASP A 37 -4.92 -24.47 33.70
CA ASP A 37 -5.58 -25.61 33.06
C ASP A 37 -4.65 -26.18 32.00
N GLU A 38 -4.04 -27.33 32.31
CA GLU A 38 -3.34 -28.15 31.34
C GLU A 38 -4.35 -28.74 30.36
N LEU A 39 -4.15 -28.62 29.05
CA LEU A 39 -4.49 -29.72 28.15
C LEU A 39 -3.51 -29.83 26.96
N LYS A 40 -2.60 -30.79 27.12
CA LYS A 40 -2.22 -31.79 26.12
C LYS A 40 -1.48 -31.32 24.85
N SER A 41 -0.17 -31.53 24.88
CA SER A 41 0.67 -31.68 23.70
C SER A 41 0.16 -32.79 22.76
N SER A 42 0.23 -32.53 21.45
CA SER A 42 0.26 -33.57 20.42
C SER A 42 1.44 -33.29 19.49
N ASN A 43 2.51 -34.06 19.67
CA ASN A 43 3.59 -34.14 18.70
C ASN A 43 3.17 -35.10 17.57
N SER A 44 3.50 -34.76 16.32
CA SER A 44 3.69 -35.75 15.26
C SER A 44 4.67 -35.19 14.24
N GLU A 45 5.65 -36.01 13.87
CA GLU A 45 6.84 -35.60 13.13
C GLU A 45 6.67 -35.61 11.60
N CYS A 46 7.79 -35.31 10.95
CA CYS A 46 8.00 -35.06 9.53
C CYS A 46 7.72 -36.24 8.59
N SER A 47 7.54 -35.88 7.30
CA SER A 47 7.88 -36.67 6.11
C SER A 47 6.98 -37.84 5.70
N SER A 48 6.35 -37.68 4.53
CA SER A 48 6.47 -38.66 3.43
C SER A 48 6.44 -37.92 2.10
N SER A 49 7.32 -38.33 1.17
CA SER A 49 7.31 -37.89 -0.23
C SER A 49 6.90 -39.09 -1.09
N GLU A 50 5.85 -38.93 -1.88
CA GLU A 50 5.40 -39.90 -2.88
C GLU A 50 4.93 -39.08 -4.11
N SER A 51 5.53 -39.16 -5.31
CA SER A 51 5.88 -40.31 -6.18
C SER A 51 4.66 -41.03 -6.75
N PHE A 52 3.93 -40.36 -7.65
CA PHE A 52 2.92 -40.98 -8.51
C PHE A 52 3.56 -41.66 -9.71
N ASP A 53 3.99 -42.91 -9.54
CA ASP A 53 4.32 -43.81 -10.65
C ASP A 53 3.07 -44.54 -11.14
N PHE A 54 2.88 -44.60 -12.46
CA PHE A 54 1.73 -45.23 -13.10
C PHE A 54 1.95 -46.74 -13.29
N PRO A 55 0.91 -47.59 -13.21
CA PRO A 55 1.07 -49.04 -13.18
C PRO A 55 1.49 -49.62 -14.54
N PRO A 56 2.36 -50.66 -14.57
CA PRO A 56 2.75 -51.34 -15.80
C PRO A 56 1.72 -52.38 -16.22
N GLY A 57 1.20 -52.26 -17.45
CA GLY A 57 0.36 -53.27 -18.10
C GLY A 57 0.98 -53.74 -19.42
N SER A 58 1.61 -54.91 -19.41
CA SER A 58 2.18 -55.54 -20.61
C SER A 58 1.13 -56.34 -21.38
N MET A 59 1.16 -56.33 -22.72
CA MET A 59 1.55 -57.50 -23.54
C MET A 59 1.44 -57.28 -25.07
N HIS A 60 2.52 -57.64 -25.79
CA HIS A 60 2.64 -58.14 -27.18
C HIS A 60 2.05 -57.37 -28.40
N ALA A 61 2.94 -56.66 -29.13
CA ALA A 61 3.47 -56.91 -30.50
C ALA A 61 2.57 -57.42 -31.69
N PRO A 62 2.98 -57.31 -32.99
CA PRO A 62 4.20 -56.72 -33.59
C PRO A 62 4.02 -55.78 -34.84
N SER A 63 5.09 -55.04 -35.16
CA SER A 63 5.61 -54.62 -36.50
C SER A 63 4.71 -54.02 -37.61
N THR A 64 5.13 -52.86 -38.17
CA THR A 64 5.43 -52.71 -39.63
C THR A 64 6.16 -51.39 -39.99
N SER A 65 7.36 -51.55 -40.58
CA SER A 65 8.03 -50.74 -41.64
C SER A 65 7.84 -49.21 -41.83
N SER A 66 8.99 -48.52 -41.92
CA SER A 66 9.33 -47.39 -42.84
C SER A 66 8.63 -46.03 -42.62
N THR A 67 9.17 -44.85 -42.98
CA THR A 67 10.29 -44.50 -43.90
C THR A 67 11.03 -43.24 -43.41
N SER A 68 12.29 -43.07 -43.81
CA SER A 68 13.07 -41.85 -43.61
C SER A 68 12.59 -40.66 -44.45
N SER A 69 12.74 -39.43 -43.92
CA SER A 69 13.17 -38.28 -44.74
C SER A 69 13.87 -37.25 -43.88
N SER A 70 14.98 -36.69 -44.41
CA SER A 70 15.72 -35.60 -43.78
C SER A 70 15.39 -34.31 -44.52
N SER A 71 15.02 -33.26 -43.80
CA SER A 71 15.22 -31.88 -44.25
C SER A 71 16.14 -31.17 -43.28
N LYS A 72 17.35 -30.85 -43.76
CA LYS A 72 18.04 -29.64 -43.31
C LYS A 72 17.13 -28.47 -43.67
N GLU A 73 17.00 -27.48 -42.79
CA GLU A 73 17.22 -26.08 -43.17
C GLU A 73 17.25 -25.17 -41.96
N GLU A 74 18.13 -24.17 -42.05
CA GLU A 74 17.98 -22.85 -41.46
C GLU A 74 17.68 -22.78 -39.95
N LYS A 75 18.75 -22.49 -39.19
CA LYS A 75 18.64 -21.71 -37.95
C LYS A 75 18.02 -20.34 -38.29
N LYS A 76 16.69 -20.28 -38.39
CA LYS A 76 15.96 -19.03 -38.40
C LYS A 76 16.19 -18.35 -37.07
N LEU A 77 17.25 -17.55 -37.01
CA LEU A 77 17.44 -16.50 -36.03
C LEU A 77 16.34 -15.46 -36.26
N SER A 78 15.12 -15.83 -35.86
CA SER A 78 14.09 -14.87 -35.51
C SER A 78 14.57 -14.15 -34.26
N ASN A 79 15.49 -13.21 -34.49
CA ASN A 79 15.65 -12.01 -33.69
C ASN A 79 14.34 -11.20 -33.84
N SER A 80 13.25 -11.78 -33.33
CA SER A 80 12.08 -11.06 -32.89
C SER A 80 12.62 -10.01 -31.96
N LEU A 81 12.56 -8.76 -32.41
CA LEU A 81 12.95 -7.58 -31.64
C LEU A 81 11.95 -7.44 -30.48
N LYS A 82 12.09 -8.32 -29.49
CA LYS A 82 11.40 -8.26 -28.22
C LYS A 82 11.92 -7.00 -27.55
N MET A 83 11.20 -5.88 -27.75
CA MET A 83 11.44 -4.65 -27.02
C MET A 83 11.57 -5.02 -25.54
N LYS A 84 12.77 -4.84 -25.01
CA LYS A 84 13.05 -5.08 -23.62
C LYS A 84 12.40 -3.94 -22.83
N VAL A 85 11.99 -4.32 -21.64
CA VAL A 85 11.18 -3.49 -20.75
C VAL A 85 11.98 -3.34 -19.46
N PHE A 86 12.26 -2.10 -19.11
CA PHE A 86 13.01 -1.75 -17.91
C PHE A 86 12.04 -1.27 -16.84
N SER A 87 12.17 -1.78 -15.63
CA SER A 87 11.40 -1.32 -14.47
C SER A 87 12.34 -0.87 -13.35
N LYS A 88 12.09 0.31 -12.79
CA LYS A 88 12.84 0.87 -11.66
C LYS A 88 11.87 1.16 -10.52
N ASN A 89 12.29 0.90 -9.29
CA ASN A 89 11.64 1.47 -8.12
C ASN A 89 12.16 2.90 -7.91
N VAL A 90 11.25 3.85 -7.76
CA VAL A 90 11.55 5.28 -7.56
C VAL A 90 11.04 5.74 -6.20
N SER A 91 11.65 6.78 -5.65
CA SER A 91 11.22 7.34 -4.36
C SER A 91 10.02 8.26 -4.52
N LYS A 92 9.87 8.86 -5.70
CA LYS A 92 8.82 9.84 -6.06
C LYS A 92 8.45 9.71 -7.54
N CYS A 93 7.22 10.08 -7.87
CA CYS A 93 6.76 10.18 -9.25
C CYS A 93 5.78 11.36 -9.41
N VAL A 94 5.66 11.87 -10.63
CA VAL A 94 4.61 12.81 -11.00
C VAL A 94 3.47 12.03 -11.64
N THR A 95 2.25 12.24 -11.15
CA THR A 95 1.02 11.65 -11.70
C THR A 95 0.52 12.40 -12.93
N PRO A 96 -0.35 11.79 -13.76
CA PRO A 96 -0.85 12.42 -14.99
C PRO A 96 -1.63 13.74 -14.77
N ASP A 97 -2.08 14.01 -13.55
CA ASP A 97 -2.73 15.27 -13.13
C ASP A 97 -1.73 16.34 -12.64
N GLY A 98 -0.42 16.09 -12.76
CA GLY A 98 0.65 17.02 -12.38
C GLY A 98 1.02 17.01 -10.89
N ARG A 99 0.35 16.20 -10.05
CA ARG A 99 0.70 16.07 -8.63
C ARG A 99 1.97 15.23 -8.44
N THR A 100 2.69 15.45 -7.35
CA THR A 100 3.82 14.58 -6.95
C THR A 100 3.37 13.62 -5.86
N ILE A 101 3.70 12.34 -6.04
CA ILE A 101 3.45 11.26 -5.08
C ILE A 101 4.78 10.64 -4.69
N CYS A 102 5.00 10.45 -3.39
CA CYS A 102 6.21 9.89 -2.80
C CYS A 102 5.94 8.57 -2.05
N VAL A 103 6.98 7.76 -1.88
CA VAL A 103 6.97 6.65 -0.92
C VAL A 103 6.67 7.19 0.49
N GLY A 104 5.82 6.47 1.22
CA GLY A 104 5.33 6.87 2.53
C GLY A 104 4.08 7.76 2.52
N ASP A 105 3.69 8.37 1.38
CA ASP A 105 2.50 9.21 1.29
C ASP A 105 1.21 8.45 1.63
N ILE A 106 0.27 9.19 2.22
CA ILE A 106 -1.07 8.70 2.55
C ILE A 106 -2.00 9.10 1.42
N VAL A 107 -2.70 8.10 0.86
CA VAL A 107 -3.59 8.27 -0.28
C VAL A 107 -4.93 7.59 -0.01
N TRP A 108 -5.97 8.07 -0.67
CA TRP A 108 -7.14 7.27 -0.99
C TRP A 108 -6.78 6.35 -2.15
N ALA A 109 -7.18 5.09 -2.05
CA ALA A 109 -7.03 4.10 -3.12
C ALA A 109 -8.37 3.42 -3.42
N LYS A 110 -8.62 3.09 -4.70
CA LYS A 110 -9.86 2.46 -5.16
C LYS A 110 -9.60 1.25 -6.05
N ILE A 111 -10.10 0.11 -5.59
CA ILE A 111 -10.18 -1.14 -6.37
C ILE A 111 -11.62 -1.39 -6.83
N TYR A 112 -11.78 -2.16 -7.90
CA TYR A 112 -13.10 -2.49 -8.47
C TYR A 112 -13.97 -3.24 -7.44
N GLY A 113 -15.26 -2.89 -7.36
CA GLY A 113 -16.20 -3.46 -6.38
C GLY A 113 -16.14 -2.84 -4.97
N PHE A 114 -15.15 -1.99 -4.66
CA PHE A 114 -15.02 -1.37 -3.34
C PHE A 114 -15.09 0.16 -3.40
N LEU A 115 -15.36 0.76 -2.24
CA LEU A 115 -15.30 2.22 -2.04
C LEU A 115 -13.84 2.67 -1.89
N TRP A 116 -13.61 3.98 -1.99
CA TRP A 116 -12.34 4.60 -1.62
C TRP A 116 -11.97 4.23 -0.17
N TRP A 117 -10.74 3.73 0.00
CA TRP A 117 -10.20 3.34 1.31
C TRP A 117 -8.80 3.96 1.49
N PRO A 118 -8.44 4.41 2.71
CA PRO A 118 -7.11 4.95 2.96
C PRO A 118 -6.01 3.89 2.85
N ALA A 119 -4.88 4.27 2.25
CA ALA A 119 -3.70 3.44 2.11
C ALA A 119 -2.41 4.26 2.25
N ARG A 120 -1.29 3.60 2.59
CA ARG A 120 0.07 4.15 2.56
C ARG A 120 0.82 3.58 1.37
N ILE A 121 1.58 4.41 0.66
CA ILE A 121 2.48 3.96 -0.40
C ILE A 121 3.75 3.35 0.20
N LEU A 122 4.08 2.14 -0.25
CA LEU A 122 5.26 1.38 0.16
C LEU A 122 6.40 1.49 -0.85
N THR A 123 6.07 1.34 -2.15
CA THR A 123 7.02 1.48 -3.26
C THR A 123 6.30 2.08 -4.45
N ILE A 124 7.02 2.83 -5.28
CA ILE A 124 6.55 3.28 -6.59
C ILE A 124 7.42 2.59 -7.63
N THR A 125 6.80 1.93 -8.61
CA THR A 125 7.48 1.23 -9.69
C THR A 125 7.11 1.90 -11.01
N VAL A 126 8.12 2.29 -11.77
CA VAL A 126 7.98 2.91 -13.08
C VAL A 126 8.61 2.00 -14.12
N THR A 127 7.88 1.75 -15.20
CA THR A 127 8.24 0.81 -16.25
C THR A 127 8.28 1.53 -17.59
N TRP A 128 9.38 1.39 -18.33
CA TRP A 128 9.60 1.96 -19.66
C TRP A 128 10.02 0.88 -20.67
N LYS A 129 9.86 1.14 -21.96
CA LYS A 129 10.51 0.37 -23.03
C LYS A 129 11.91 0.90 -23.30
N ASP A 130 12.75 0.13 -23.99
CA ASP A 130 14.11 0.54 -24.41
C ASP A 130 14.17 1.89 -25.15
N ASN A 131 13.10 2.27 -25.86
CA ASN A 131 13.01 3.55 -26.57
C ASN A 131 12.63 4.75 -25.66
N GLY A 132 12.68 4.58 -24.33
CA GLY A 132 12.31 5.59 -23.34
C GLY A 132 10.81 5.78 -23.12
N LEU A 133 9.94 5.12 -23.90
CA LEU A 133 8.49 5.26 -23.76
C LEU A 133 8.02 4.69 -22.42
N LEU A 134 7.38 5.52 -21.61
CA LEU A 134 6.72 5.12 -20.38
C LEU A 134 5.58 4.12 -20.67
N VAL A 135 5.65 2.94 -20.06
CA VAL A 135 4.66 1.84 -20.21
C VAL A 135 3.66 1.88 -19.07
N ARG A 136 4.14 1.99 -17.83
CA ARG A 136 3.31 1.86 -16.63
C ARG A 136 3.92 2.60 -15.45
N GLN A 137 3.04 3.15 -14.62
CA GLN A 137 3.38 3.68 -13.30
C GLN A 137 2.44 3.04 -12.28
N GLU A 138 3.01 2.38 -11.28
CA GLU A 138 2.29 1.69 -10.22
C GLU A 138 2.82 2.09 -8.85
N ALA A 139 1.93 2.06 -7.86
CA ALA A 139 2.34 2.03 -6.46
C ALA A 139 1.97 0.68 -5.85
N ARG A 140 2.89 0.11 -5.07
CA ARG A 140 2.54 -0.88 -4.06
C ARG A 140 2.07 -0.13 -2.82
N ILE A 141 0.90 -0.48 -2.32
CA ILE A 141 0.28 0.15 -1.15
C ILE A 141 0.01 -0.85 -0.03
N SER A 142 -0.07 -0.36 1.21
CA SER A 142 -0.64 -1.06 2.37
C SER A 142 -1.94 -0.36 2.79
N TRP A 143 -3.01 -1.12 2.99
CA TRP A 143 -4.30 -0.57 3.38
C TRP A 143 -4.35 -0.27 4.88
N PHE A 144 -4.86 0.90 5.30
CA PHE A 144 -5.05 1.16 6.73
C PHE A 144 -6.15 0.28 7.31
N GLY A 145 -5.95 -0.26 8.51
CA GLY A 145 -6.87 -1.21 9.14
C GLY A 145 -6.97 -2.59 8.45
N SER A 146 -6.00 -2.97 7.63
CA SER A 146 -5.89 -4.30 7.02
C SER A 146 -4.42 -4.71 6.81
N PRO A 147 -4.04 -5.99 6.99
CA PRO A 147 -2.67 -6.44 6.69
C PRO A 147 -2.38 -6.56 5.18
N THR A 148 -3.39 -6.40 4.32
CA THR A 148 -3.26 -6.59 2.87
C THR A 148 -2.40 -5.51 2.22
N THR A 149 -1.61 -5.91 1.21
CA THR A 149 -0.96 -4.98 0.27
C THR A 149 -1.51 -5.16 -1.14
N SER A 150 -1.41 -4.16 -2.00
CA SER A 150 -1.92 -4.22 -3.38
C SER A 150 -1.07 -3.38 -4.32
N PHE A 151 -1.03 -3.74 -5.60
CA PHE A 151 -0.42 -2.95 -6.67
C PHE A 151 -1.53 -2.24 -7.44
N LEU A 152 -1.42 -0.93 -7.58
CA LEU A 152 -2.42 -0.09 -8.24
C LEU A 152 -1.75 0.87 -9.22
N ALA A 153 -2.42 1.13 -10.35
CA ALA A 153 -2.03 2.23 -11.22
C ALA A 153 -2.23 3.56 -10.49
N LEU A 154 -1.39 4.56 -10.75
CA LEU A 154 -1.49 5.84 -10.03
C LEU A 154 -2.83 6.57 -10.23
N SER A 155 -3.53 6.31 -11.34
CA SER A 155 -4.90 6.80 -11.60
C SER A 155 -5.97 6.25 -10.66
N GLN A 156 -5.67 5.19 -9.90
CA GLN A 156 -6.54 4.61 -8.86
C GLN A 156 -6.26 5.20 -7.47
N LEU A 157 -5.30 6.14 -7.38
CA LEU A 157 -4.90 6.81 -6.16
C LEU A 157 -5.36 8.27 -6.19
N SER A 158 -5.52 8.85 -5.00
CA SER A 158 -5.92 10.24 -4.83
C SER A 158 -5.36 10.77 -3.50
N PRO A 159 -4.83 12.02 -3.42
CA PRO A 159 -4.20 12.52 -2.21
C PRO A 159 -5.16 12.52 -1.01
N PHE A 160 -4.71 12.00 0.14
CA PHE A 160 -5.60 11.75 1.29
C PHE A 160 -6.25 13.02 1.85
N LEU A 161 -5.47 14.10 1.96
CA LEU A 161 -5.93 15.37 2.55
C LEU A 161 -6.82 16.16 1.58
N GLU A 162 -6.41 16.31 0.32
CA GLU A 162 -7.15 17.09 -0.69
C GLU A 162 -8.54 16.50 -0.97
N ASN A 163 -8.63 15.18 -1.11
CA ASN A 163 -9.87 14.51 -1.50
C ASN A 163 -10.68 13.98 -0.31
N PHE A 164 -10.33 14.34 0.93
CA PHE A 164 -10.95 13.78 2.14
C PHE A 164 -12.49 13.86 2.12
N GLN A 165 -13.08 15.03 1.82
CA GLN A 165 -14.54 15.18 1.80
C GLN A 165 -15.21 14.36 0.68
N SER A 166 -14.53 14.13 -0.45
CA SER A 166 -15.07 13.38 -1.58
C SER A 166 -15.02 11.86 -1.36
N CYS A 167 -13.99 11.38 -0.67
CA CYS A 167 -13.76 9.95 -0.46
C CYS A 167 -14.29 9.44 0.89
N PHE A 168 -14.54 10.32 1.86
CA PHE A 168 -14.94 9.94 3.22
C PHE A 168 -16.43 9.59 3.36
N ASN A 169 -16.72 8.33 3.68
CA ASN A 169 -18.07 7.84 3.91
C ASN A 169 -18.45 7.81 5.41
N LYS A 170 -19.09 8.89 5.87
CA LYS A 170 -19.56 9.07 7.27
C LYS A 170 -20.44 7.93 7.82
N LYS A 171 -21.15 7.19 6.95
CA LYS A 171 -22.16 6.18 7.32
C LYS A 171 -21.55 4.83 7.74
N ARG A 172 -20.26 4.57 7.44
CA ARG A 172 -19.55 3.33 7.85
C ARG A 172 -19.16 3.37 9.34
N LYS A 173 -19.21 2.21 10.00
CA LYS A 173 -18.90 2.02 11.45
C LYS A 173 -17.61 1.21 11.69
N SER A 174 -17.15 1.25 12.94
CA SER A 174 -15.93 0.62 13.51
C SER A 174 -14.67 0.67 12.63
N LEU A 175 -14.38 -0.38 11.84
CA LEU A 175 -13.08 -0.59 11.18
C LEU A 175 -12.69 0.55 10.23
N TYR A 176 -13.64 1.03 9.42
CA TYR A 176 -13.39 2.16 8.52
C TYR A 176 -12.97 3.42 9.29
N ARG A 177 -13.63 3.72 10.42
CA ARG A 177 -13.30 4.91 11.23
C ARG A 177 -11.94 4.78 11.91
N LYS A 178 -11.56 3.57 12.32
CA LYS A 178 -10.19 3.27 12.81
C LYS A 178 -9.16 3.52 11.71
N ALA A 179 -9.34 2.93 10.53
CA ALA A 179 -8.46 3.12 9.37
C ALA A 179 -8.30 4.60 8.97
N ILE A 180 -9.40 5.37 8.97
CA ILE A 180 -9.37 6.82 8.68
C ILE A 180 -8.61 7.60 9.75
N THR A 181 -8.77 7.24 11.03
CA THR A 181 -8.09 7.91 12.15
C THR A 181 -6.59 7.61 12.14
N GLU A 182 -6.23 6.36 11.85
CA GLU A 182 -4.84 5.91 11.69
C GLU A 182 -4.17 6.61 10.50
N ALA A 183 -4.83 6.65 9.34
CA ALA A 183 -4.38 7.36 8.15
C ALA A 183 -4.22 8.86 8.41
N ALA A 184 -5.16 9.50 9.13
CA ALA A 184 -5.06 10.91 9.50
C ALA A 184 -3.93 11.19 10.50
N LYS A 185 -3.65 10.28 11.43
CA LYS A 185 -2.47 10.38 12.31
C LYS A 185 -1.18 10.26 11.49
N ALA A 186 -1.10 9.26 10.61
CA ALA A 186 0.03 9.02 9.73
C ALA A 186 0.31 10.20 8.78
N ALA A 187 -0.73 10.80 8.19
CA ALA A 187 -0.62 11.96 7.31
C ALA A 187 -0.08 13.20 8.04
N LYS A 188 -0.46 13.40 9.30
CA LYS A 188 0.05 14.49 10.15
C LYS A 188 1.52 14.29 10.56
N GLN A 189 1.97 13.05 10.67
CA GLN A 189 3.37 12.72 10.97
C GLN A 189 4.29 12.83 9.75
N LEU A 190 3.73 12.88 8.53
CA LEU A 190 4.49 12.98 7.29
C LEU A 190 4.86 14.43 6.98
N THR A 191 5.74 15.00 7.80
CA THR A 191 6.36 16.32 7.55
C THR A 191 7.27 16.27 6.32
N PRO A 192 7.64 17.41 5.72
CA PRO A 192 8.60 17.46 4.61
C PRO A 192 9.94 16.78 4.94
N GLU A 193 10.39 16.88 6.19
CA GLU A 193 11.58 16.21 6.71
C GLU A 193 11.43 14.69 6.73
N VAL A 194 10.34 14.16 7.30
CA VAL A 194 10.05 12.72 7.29
C VAL A 194 9.91 12.20 5.86
N ARG A 195 9.28 12.98 4.96
CA ARG A 195 9.21 12.64 3.54
C ARG A 195 10.60 12.58 2.91
N ALA A 196 11.48 13.55 3.17
CA ALA A 196 12.85 13.54 2.66
C ALA A 196 13.66 12.32 3.12
N LEU A 197 13.49 11.89 4.38
CA LEU A 197 14.10 10.66 4.91
C LEU A 197 13.56 9.39 4.24
N LEU A 198 12.27 9.35 3.88
CA LEU A 198 11.64 8.25 3.15
C LEU A 198 11.91 8.28 1.63
N THR A 199 12.40 9.41 1.12
CA THR A 199 12.87 9.56 -0.26
C THR A 199 14.37 9.86 -0.29
N PRO A 200 15.24 8.90 0.12
CA PRO A 200 16.68 9.08 0.05
C PRO A 200 17.09 9.41 -1.39
N PHE A 201 17.99 10.38 -1.53
CA PHE A 201 18.34 11.04 -2.79
C PHE A 201 18.52 10.04 -3.95
N GLU A 202 17.57 10.03 -4.90
CA GLU A 202 17.83 9.49 -6.24
C GLU A 202 18.89 10.40 -6.90
N THR A 203 20.13 9.94 -6.80
CA THR A 203 21.34 10.53 -7.40
C THR A 203 21.59 9.89 -8.76
#